data_AF-A0A646KLP9-F1
#
_entry.id   AF-A0A646KLP9-F1
#
_cell.length_a   1.000
_cell.length_b   1.000
_cell.length_c   1.000
_cell.angle_alpha   90.00
_cell.angle_beta   90.00
_cell.angle_gamma   90.00
#
_symmetry.space_group_name_H-M   'P 1'
#
loop_
_entity.id
_entity.type
_entity.pdbx_description
1 polymer ?
#
loop_
_entity_poly.entity_id
_entity_poly.type
_entity_poly.pdbx_seq_one_letter_code
_entity_poly.pdbx_strand_id
1 'polypeptide(L)'
;MPEQQTARNVATGAEVVIEVPTVEEMQIFALQRERDGYVLRGLADRVKAVDAELKRMGAAARQPADVPRETVVESKPQSTAGRSRRGSG
;
A
#
# COMPACT_ATOMS: atom_id res chain seq x y z
N MET A 1 -3.26 11.63 22.82
CA MET A 1 -3.22 10.48 23.76
C MET A 1 -4.04 9.38 23.14
N PRO A 2 -3.46 8.20 22.84
CA PRO A 2 -4.22 7.05 22.34
C PRO A 2 -5.25 6.61 23.39
N GLU A 3 -6.42 6.20 22.91
CA GLU A 3 -7.46 5.67 23.80
C GLU A 3 -7.12 4.23 24.17
N GLN A 4 -7.17 3.89 25.47
CA GLN A 4 -6.97 2.53 25.94
C GLN A 4 -8.32 1.83 26.07
N GLN A 5 -8.49 0.70 25.38
CA GLN A 5 -9.67 -0.14 25.51
C GLN A 5 -9.30 -1.46 26.19
N THR A 6 -9.98 -1.78 27.29
CA THR A 6 -9.82 -3.09 27.94
C THR A 6 -10.77 -4.09 27.28
N ALA A 7 -10.21 -5.05 26.55
CA ALA A 7 -10.96 -6.15 25.96
C ALA A 7 -10.76 -7.41 26.79
N ARG A 8 -11.83 -8.17 27.03
CA ARG A 8 -11.75 -9.46 27.71
C ARG A 8 -11.69 -10.59 26.68
N ASN A 9 -10.64 -11.39 26.73
CA ASN A 9 -10.52 -12.60 25.91
C ASN A 9 -11.59 -13.60 26.36
N VAL A 10 -12.47 -13.97 25.43
CA VAL A 10 -13.63 -14.83 25.72
C VAL A 10 -13.22 -16.28 26.03
N ALA A 11 -12.06 -16.73 25.54
CA ALA A 11 -11.58 -18.09 25.70
C ALA A 11 -10.72 -18.28 26.97
N THR A 12 -9.90 -17.29 27.33
CA THR A 12 -8.98 -17.38 28.46
C THR A 12 -9.42 -16.55 29.67
N GLY A 13 -10.44 -15.70 29.52
CA GLY A 13 -10.90 -14.79 30.55
C GLY A 13 -9.96 -13.62 30.85
N ALA A 14 -8.80 -13.57 30.20
CA ALA A 14 -7.76 -12.56 30.40
C ALA A 14 -8.20 -11.18 29.88
N GLU A 15 -7.88 -10.13 30.64
CA GLU A 15 -8.05 -8.75 30.18
C GLU A 15 -6.80 -8.31 29.41
N VAL A 16 -7.02 -7.76 28.23
CA VAL A 16 -6.00 -7.20 27.36
C VAL A 16 -6.30 -5.73 27.16
N VAL A 17 -5.32 -4.90 27.45
CA VAL A 17 -5.38 -3.48 27.12
C VAL A 17 -4.94 -3.31 25.67
N ILE A 18 -5.85 -2.82 24.84
CA ILE A 18 -5.61 -2.50 23.44
C ILE A 18 -5.43 -0.99 23.36
N GLU A 19 -4.26 -0.57 22.90
CA GLU A 19 -4.02 0.82 22.53
C GLU A 19 -4.67 1.06 21.17
N VAL A 20 -5.72 1.88 21.16
CA VAL A 20 -6.36 2.30 19.92
C VAL A 20 -5.50 3.40 19.31
N PRO A 21 -4.97 3.20 18.08
CA PRO A 21 -4.19 4.22 17.42
C PRO A 21 -5.06 5.46 17.20
N THR A 22 -4.44 6.60 17.42
CA THR A 22 -5.02 7.91 17.16
C THR A 22 -5.35 8.08 15.68
N VAL A 23 -6.22 9.04 15.38
CA VAL A 23 -6.57 9.40 13.98
C VAL A 23 -5.32 9.75 13.17
N GLU A 24 -4.37 10.45 13.78
CA GLU A 24 -3.10 10.83 13.16
C GLU A 24 -2.26 9.59 12.80
N GLU A 25 -2.15 8.62 13.70
CA GLU A 25 -1.44 7.36 13.43
C GLU A 25 -2.10 6.54 12.32
N MET A 26 -3.44 6.51 12.27
CA MET A 26 -4.17 5.87 11.18
C MET A 26 -3.94 6.58 9.84
N GLN A 27 -3.86 7.92 9.85
CA GLN A 27 -3.60 8.71 8.65
C GLN A 27 -2.17 8.50 8.13
N ILE A 28 -1.18 8.49 9.02
CA ILE A 28 0.22 8.17 8.67
C ILE A 28 0.30 6.77 8.05
N PHE A 29 -0.38 5.78 8.62
CA PHE A 29 -0.41 4.42 8.08
C PHE A 29 -1.03 4.36 6.67
N ALA A 30 -2.13 5.09 6.44
CA ALA A 30 -2.76 5.17 5.13
C ALA A 30 -1.82 5.78 4.07
N LEU A 31 -1.16 6.89 4.41
CA LEU A 31 -0.20 7.56 3.53
C LEU A 31 1.00 6.67 3.19
N GLN A 32 1.51 5.88 4.15
CA GLN A 32 2.59 4.92 3.89
C GLN A 32 2.16 3.84 2.88
N ARG A 33 0.94 3.29 3.02
CA ARG A 33 0.41 2.33 2.04
C ARG A 33 0.23 2.95 0.65
N GLU A 34 -0.22 4.19 0.59
CA GLU A 34 -0.39 4.92 -0.67
C GLU A 34 0.96 5.12 -1.37
N ARG A 35 1.98 5.53 -0.60
CA ARG A 35 3.36 5.66 -1.06
C ARG A 35 3.88 4.37 -1.67
N ASP A 36 3.71 3.23 -0.99
CA ASP A 36 4.16 1.93 -1.49
C ASP A 36 3.49 1.59 -2.82
N GLY A 37 2.19 1.85 -2.94
CA GLY A 37 1.46 1.70 -4.20
C GLY A 37 1.98 2.59 -5.32
N TYR A 38 2.44 3.82 -5.02
CA TYR A 38 3.05 4.70 -6.02
C TYR A 38 4.47 4.27 -6.42
N VAL A 39 5.26 3.76 -5.46
CA VAL A 39 6.59 3.21 -5.73
C VAL A 39 6.49 2.03 -6.70
N LEU A 40 5.58 1.07 -6.43
CA LEU A 40 5.37 -0.09 -7.29
C LEU A 40 4.94 0.28 -8.73
N ARG A 41 4.23 1.41 -8.88
CA ARG A 41 3.75 1.91 -10.17
C ARG A 41 4.71 2.92 -10.84
N GLY A 42 5.85 3.22 -10.23
CA GLY A 42 6.83 4.17 -10.76
C GLY A 42 6.36 5.64 -10.78
N LEU A 43 5.37 6.00 -9.97
CA LEU A 43 4.77 7.34 -9.95
C LEU A 43 5.55 8.29 -9.02
N ALA A 44 6.77 8.67 -9.43
CA ALA A 44 7.72 9.42 -8.61
C ALA A 44 7.20 10.77 -8.09
N ASP A 45 6.41 11.50 -8.88
CA ASP A 45 5.84 12.79 -8.45
C ASP A 45 4.80 12.62 -7.34
N ARG A 46 4.03 11.51 -7.40
CA ARG A 46 3.08 11.16 -6.34
C ARG A 46 3.77 10.71 -5.07
N VAL A 47 4.87 9.96 -5.19
CA VAL A 47 5.72 9.60 -4.04
C VAL A 47 6.23 10.87 -3.35
N LYS A 48 6.76 11.84 -4.09
CA LYS A 48 7.24 13.12 -3.51
C LYS A 48 6.14 13.90 -2.79
N ALA A 49 4.93 13.92 -3.35
CA ALA A 49 3.79 14.60 -2.72
C ALA A 49 3.41 13.94 -1.38
N VAL A 50 3.39 12.61 -1.34
CA VAL A 50 3.10 11.86 -0.11
C VAL A 50 4.23 11.99 0.92
N ASP A 51 5.49 11.95 0.48
CA ASP A 51 6.65 12.17 1.36
C ASP A 51 6.62 13.56 2.01
N ALA A 52 6.18 14.59 1.27
CA ALA A 52 6.00 15.94 1.82
C ALA A 52 4.84 16.03 2.83
N GLU A 53 3.76 15.28 2.62
CA GLU A 53 2.65 15.18 3.58
C GLU A 53 3.08 14.48 4.87
N LEU A 54 3.74 13.31 4.75
CA LEU A 54 4.29 12.57 5.89
C LEU A 54 5.26 13.44 6.70
N LYS A 55 6.14 14.18 6.03
CA LYS A 55 7.05 15.12 6.68
C LYS A 55 6.32 16.26 7.40
N ARG A 56 5.22 16.78 6.85
CA ARG A 56 4.39 17.81 7.49
C ARG A 56 3.74 17.30 8.78
N MET A 57 3.38 16.02 8.82
CA MET A 57 2.83 15.34 10.00
C MET A 57 3.91 14.92 11.02
N GLY A 58 5.19 15.27 10.81
CA GLY A 58 6.29 14.85 11.68
C GLY A 58 6.60 13.35 11.60
N ALA A 59 5.94 12.60 10.69
CA ALA A 59 6.24 11.22 10.43
C ALA A 59 7.46 11.13 9.50
N ALA A 60 8.51 10.46 9.94
CA ALA A 60 9.57 10.08 9.01
C ALA A 60 8.96 9.15 7.96
N ALA A 61 9.01 9.55 6.69
CA ALA A 61 8.64 8.67 5.59
C ALA A 61 9.41 7.37 5.78
N ARG A 62 8.69 6.25 5.90
CA ARG A 62 9.30 4.93 6.06
C ARG A 62 10.24 4.77 4.87
N GLN A 63 11.55 4.79 5.12
CA GLN A 63 12.51 4.51 4.04
C GLN A 63 12.09 3.17 3.45
N PRO A 64 11.92 3.07 2.13
CA PRO A 64 11.58 1.81 1.52
C PRO A 64 12.69 0.86 1.96
N ALA A 65 12.35 -0.16 2.76
CA ALA A 65 13.24 -1.28 2.99
C ALA A 65 13.72 -1.71 1.61
N ASP A 66 15.02 -1.92 1.47
CA ASP A 66 15.73 -2.25 0.24
C ASP A 66 15.05 -3.46 -0.43
N VAL A 67 13.97 -3.20 -1.17
CA VAL A 67 13.23 -4.19 -1.92
C VAL A 67 14.05 -4.36 -3.19
N PRO A 68 14.65 -5.54 -3.42
CA PRO A 68 15.33 -5.78 -4.67
C PRO A 68 14.32 -5.52 -5.78
N ARG A 69 14.62 -4.54 -6.63
CA ARG A 69 13.82 -4.19 -7.80
C ARG A 69 13.82 -5.41 -8.72
N GLU A 70 12.82 -6.27 -8.57
CA GLU A 70 12.54 -7.27 -9.59
C GLU A 70 12.13 -6.52 -10.87
N THR A 71 12.90 -6.80 -11.90
CA THR A 71 12.88 -6.19 -13.21
C THR A 71 11.50 -6.25 -13.85
N VAL A 72 11.09 -5.13 -14.42
CA VAL A 72 9.94 -4.98 -15.32
C VAL A 72 9.90 -6.14 -16.33
N VAL A 73 8.91 -7.01 -16.22
CA VAL A 73 8.58 -7.96 -17.29
C VAL A 73 7.81 -7.18 -18.34
N GLU A 74 8.53 -6.81 -19.40
CA GLU A 74 8.00 -6.24 -20.62
C GLU A 74 6.92 -7.16 -21.19
N SER A 75 5.65 -6.75 -21.05
CA SER A 75 4.52 -7.43 -21.66
C SER A 75 4.56 -7.18 -23.17
N LYS A 76 5.14 -8.11 -23.91
CA LYS A 76 5.02 -8.14 -25.37
C LYS A 76 3.53 -8.30 -25.74
N PRO A 77 2.97 -7.45 -26.62
CA PRO A 77 1.62 -7.66 -27.10
C PRO A 77 1.56 -8.95 -27.93
N GLN A 78 0.74 -9.90 -27.49
CA GLN A 78 0.51 -11.15 -28.21
C GLN A 78 -0.28 -10.83 -29.49
N SER A 79 0.44 -10.74 -30.61
CA SER A 79 -0.11 -10.61 -31.96
C SER A 79 -1.02 -11.80 -32.25
N THR A 80 -2.34 -11.61 -32.17
CA THR A 80 -3.31 -12.56 -32.68
C THR A 80 -3.47 -12.33 -34.18
N ALA A 81 -2.50 -12.87 -34.93
CA ALA A 81 -2.57 -12.94 -36.39
C ALA A 81 -3.87 -13.62 -36.82
N GLY A 82 -4.60 -12.93 -37.68
CA GLY A 82 -5.93 -13.32 -38.14
C GLY A 82 -6.00 -14.71 -38.76
N ARG A 83 -7.11 -15.39 -38.51
CA ARG A 83 -7.60 -16.45 -39.38
C ARG A 83 -9.00 -16.11 -39.84
N SER A 84 -9.03 -15.39 -40.96
CA SER A 84 -10.11 -15.42 -41.95
C SER A 84 -10.66 -16.85 -42.07
N ARG A 85 -11.94 -17.04 -41.75
CA ARG A 85 -12.69 -18.20 -42.24
C ARG A 85 -13.77 -17.68 -43.18
N ARG A 86 -13.48 -17.93 -44.45
CA ARG A 86 -14.35 -17.80 -45.62
C ARG A 86 -15.72 -18.40 -45.35
N GLY A 87 -16.71 -17.80 -45.99
CA GLY A 87 -18.06 -18.33 -46.08
C GLY A 87 -18.14 -19.65 -46.84
N SER A 88 -19.23 -20.34 -46.57
CA SER A 88 -19.97 -21.22 -47.47
C SER A 88 -21.43 -20.97 -47.07
N GLY A 89 -22.32 -20.59 -47.98
CA GLY A 89 -22.60 -21.34 -49.19
C GLY A 89 -23.60 -22.42 -48.80
#